data_AF-A0A4Q4Y2R1-F1
#
_entry.id   AF-A0A4Q4Y2R1-F1
#
_cell.length_a   1.000
_cell.length_b   1.000
_cell.length_c   1.000
_cell.angle_alpha   90.00
_cell.angle_beta   90.00
_cell.angle_gamma   90.00
#
_symmetry.space_group_name_H-M   'P 1'
#
loop_
_entity.id
_entity.type
_entity.pdbx_description
1 polymer ?
#
loop_
_entity_poly.entity_id
_entity_poly.type
_entity_poly.pdbx_seq_one_letter_code
_entity_poly.pdbx_strand_id
1 'polypeptide(L)'
;MRNMCSFFYLLATISHDPVESQPSAPPAIAAVSNFQSIMAEGPNKICAMALPPKVEPRTEFLPLHCRVTAYPSVGGIVFGYFTAVQLKQLHLSNIESATRSQDDSEEDKLAFAMMRHGAHWWPSRKFYLHHYEQMTEKMIPYDFHFPPRINIGYPSSGKGVWVFKFSEDSTGWDQEEWIKPYLDLIPRDWHGKINMALDGDERCEILKRFGARFYEEAEACDDIPKTLKEGIQKGKRYQALLEKMDDDDYLDNWLEHGIADNVVES
;
A
#
# COMPACT_ATOMS: atom_id res chain seq x y z
N MET A 1 -8.82 41.59 -32.08
CA MET A 1 -7.61 40.85 -31.68
C MET A 1 -7.96 39.37 -31.64
N ARG A 2 -7.19 38.49 -32.29
CA ARG A 2 -7.37 37.03 -32.32
C ARG A 2 -5.99 36.40 -32.33
N ASN A 3 -5.68 35.50 -31.41
CA ASN A 3 -4.52 34.62 -31.50
C ASN A 3 -5.01 33.17 -31.35
N MET A 4 -4.99 32.42 -32.45
CA MET A 4 -5.07 30.96 -32.44
C MET A 4 -3.66 30.44 -32.68
N CYS A 5 -3.09 29.71 -31.72
CA CYS A 5 -1.81 29.04 -31.92
C CYS A 5 -2.06 27.63 -32.47
N SER A 6 -2.00 27.50 -33.80
CA SER A 6 -1.95 26.19 -34.46
C SER A 6 -0.60 25.53 -34.21
N PHE A 7 -0.58 24.31 -33.66
CA PHE A 7 0.63 23.50 -33.62
C PHE A 7 0.92 22.93 -35.01
N PHE A 8 2.09 23.31 -35.57
CA PHE A 8 2.65 22.64 -36.73
C PHE A 8 3.49 21.44 -36.27
N TYR A 9 3.13 20.23 -36.73
CA TYR A 9 4.03 19.09 -36.69
C TYR A 9 5.02 19.17 -37.86
N LEU A 10 6.31 19.04 -37.56
CA LEU A 10 7.38 18.90 -38.56
C LEU A 10 8.49 18.02 -37.98
N LEU A 11 8.64 16.80 -38.48
CA LEU A 11 9.85 15.99 -38.29
C LEU A 11 10.05 15.05 -39.49
N ALA A 12 11.31 14.70 -39.75
CA ALA A 12 11.77 14.23 -41.05
C ALA A 12 11.29 12.82 -41.45
N THR A 13 11.07 12.64 -42.75
CA THR A 13 11.08 11.32 -43.40
C THR A 13 12.52 10.86 -43.61
N ILE A 14 12.79 9.58 -43.35
CA ILE A 14 14.01 8.88 -43.82
C ILE A 14 13.54 7.66 -44.61
N SER A 15 14.06 7.51 -45.82
CA SER A 15 13.78 6.39 -46.73
C SER A 15 14.97 5.44 -46.77
N HIS A 16 14.72 4.13 -46.63
CA HIS A 16 15.67 3.04 -46.84
C HIS A 16 14.92 1.81 -47.33
N ASP A 17 15.30 1.30 -48.51
CA ASP A 17 14.81 0.06 -49.13
C ASP A 17 15.72 -0.25 -50.36
N PRO A 18 15.81 -1.50 -50.87
CA PRO A 18 16.63 -2.54 -50.26
C PRO A 18 17.68 -3.14 -51.24
N VAL A 19 18.56 -4.02 -50.74
CA VAL A 19 19.43 -4.89 -51.57
C VAL A 19 19.46 -6.31 -51.00
N GLU A 20 19.36 -7.31 -51.88
CA GLU A 20 19.22 -8.74 -51.59
C GLU A 20 20.33 -9.55 -52.26
N SER A 21 20.89 -10.57 -51.58
CA SER A 21 21.54 -11.73 -52.22
C SER A 21 21.77 -12.89 -51.25
N GLN A 22 21.63 -14.12 -51.76
CA GLN A 22 21.90 -15.41 -51.12
C GLN A 22 22.77 -16.29 -52.07
N PRO A 23 22.99 -17.60 -51.86
CA PRO A 23 23.73 -18.25 -50.75
C PRO A 23 24.80 -19.26 -51.28
N SER A 24 25.50 -19.98 -50.38
CA SER A 24 26.18 -21.24 -50.72
C SER A 24 26.30 -22.23 -49.53
N ALA A 25 26.33 -23.54 -49.83
CA ALA A 25 26.33 -24.71 -48.92
C ALA A 25 26.68 -25.99 -49.73
N PRO A 26 26.67 -27.25 -49.21
CA PRO A 26 26.63 -27.78 -47.82
C PRO A 26 28.02 -28.39 -47.45
N PRO A 27 28.28 -29.62 -46.89
CA PRO A 27 27.45 -30.76 -46.39
C PRO A 27 26.82 -30.51 -45.01
N ALA A 28 25.92 -31.32 -44.42
CA ALA A 28 25.28 -32.62 -44.72
C ALA A 28 25.88 -33.93 -44.13
N ILE A 29 25.32 -34.39 -43.00
CA ILE A 29 25.21 -35.81 -42.56
C ILE A 29 23.76 -36.03 -42.06
N ALA A 30 23.20 -37.22 -42.29
CA ALA A 30 21.82 -37.63 -41.96
C ALA A 30 21.84 -38.98 -41.17
N ALA A 31 20.79 -39.51 -40.52
CA ALA A 31 19.49 -38.96 -40.08
C ALA A 31 19.21 -39.42 -38.60
N VAL A 32 18.15 -40.09 -38.11
CA VAL A 32 16.93 -40.74 -38.68
C VAL A 32 15.72 -40.51 -37.75
N SER A 33 14.55 -40.36 -38.38
CA SER A 33 13.16 -40.47 -37.87
C SER A 33 12.85 -41.54 -36.82
N ASN A 34 11.90 -41.27 -35.90
CA ASN A 34 10.59 -41.96 -35.92
C ASN A 34 9.51 -41.31 -35.03
N PHE A 35 8.34 -41.10 -35.63
CA PHE A 35 7.11 -40.59 -35.00
C PHE A 35 5.93 -41.43 -35.50
N GLN A 36 5.31 -42.24 -34.63
CA GLN A 36 3.85 -42.48 -34.53
C GLN A 36 3.49 -43.76 -33.75
N SER A 37 2.36 -43.67 -33.04
CA SER A 37 1.42 -44.74 -32.68
C SER A 37 1.91 -45.99 -31.93
N ILE A 38 1.77 -45.96 -30.60
CA ILE A 38 1.06 -47.03 -29.88
C ILE A 38 0.03 -46.38 -28.95
N MET A 39 -1.26 -46.54 -29.25
CA MET A 39 -2.35 -46.31 -28.30
C MET A 39 -2.69 -47.64 -27.63
N ALA A 40 -2.38 -47.80 -26.34
CA ALA A 40 -2.66 -49.00 -25.57
C ALA A 40 -3.01 -48.67 -24.10
N GLU A 41 -4.31 -48.64 -23.84
CA GLU A 41 -5.03 -48.91 -22.59
C GLU A 41 -4.23 -49.04 -21.27
N GLY A 42 -4.44 -48.09 -20.33
CA GLY A 42 -3.94 -48.19 -18.95
C GLY A 42 -4.31 -46.94 -18.11
N PRO A 43 -4.75 -47.06 -16.85
CA PRO A 43 -5.52 -45.98 -16.20
C PRO A 43 -4.68 -44.90 -15.49
N ASN A 44 -5.07 -43.65 -15.72
CA ASN A 44 -5.04 -42.50 -14.81
C ASN A 44 -3.98 -42.50 -13.69
N LYS A 45 -2.75 -42.15 -14.04
CA LYS A 45 -1.85 -41.40 -13.15
C LYS A 45 -1.35 -40.13 -13.84
N ILE A 46 -2.27 -39.20 -14.05
CA ILE A 46 -1.88 -37.79 -14.15
C ILE A 46 -1.29 -37.43 -12.79
N CYS A 47 0.03 -37.31 -12.71
CA CYS A 47 0.67 -36.62 -11.60
C CYS A 47 0.17 -35.17 -11.65
N ALA A 48 -0.82 -34.85 -10.82
CA ALA A 48 -1.19 -33.48 -10.56
C ALA A 48 0.02 -32.80 -9.94
N MET A 49 0.83 -32.13 -10.77
CA MET A 49 1.84 -31.21 -10.28
C MET A 49 1.08 -30.13 -9.53
N ALA A 50 1.11 -30.22 -8.19
CA ALA A 50 0.50 -29.24 -7.33
C ALA A 50 1.02 -27.87 -7.79
N LEU A 51 0.11 -26.96 -8.10
CA LEU A 51 0.49 -25.58 -8.42
C LEU A 51 1.41 -25.10 -7.29
N PRO A 52 2.62 -24.59 -7.60
CA PRO A 52 3.53 -24.12 -6.56
C PRO A 52 2.75 -23.14 -5.68
N PRO A 53 2.83 -23.28 -4.34
CA PRO A 53 1.98 -22.50 -3.44
C PRO A 53 2.14 -21.04 -3.79
N LYS A 54 1.01 -20.36 -4.05
CA LYS A 54 0.99 -18.99 -4.56
C LYS A 54 1.55 -18.06 -3.49
N VAL A 55 2.88 -17.87 -3.51
CA VAL A 55 3.60 -16.99 -2.59
C VAL A 55 3.08 -15.58 -2.84
N GLU A 56 2.30 -15.05 -1.90
CA GLU A 56 1.86 -13.67 -1.97
C GLU A 56 3.10 -12.75 -1.90
N PRO A 57 3.24 -11.77 -2.80
CA PRO A 57 4.37 -10.86 -2.76
C PRO A 57 4.29 -9.98 -1.50
N ARG A 58 5.40 -9.87 -0.78
CA ARG A 58 5.57 -8.94 0.34
C ARG A 58 5.46 -7.50 -0.15
N THR A 59 5.97 -7.20 -1.35
CA THR A 59 5.94 -5.87 -1.97
C THR A 59 5.26 -5.88 -3.34
N GLU A 60 4.22 -5.07 -3.49
CA GLU A 60 3.45 -4.89 -4.73
C GLU A 60 3.51 -3.43 -5.18
N PHE A 61 4.03 -3.17 -6.38
CA PHE A 61 4.14 -1.82 -6.91
C PHE A 61 2.82 -1.36 -7.54
N LEU A 62 2.29 -0.24 -7.05
CA LEU A 62 1.08 0.41 -7.55
C LEU A 62 1.44 1.81 -8.08
N PRO A 63 0.59 2.47 -8.91
CA PRO A 63 0.97 3.68 -9.65
C PRO A 63 1.45 4.87 -8.81
N LEU A 64 1.13 4.92 -7.51
CA LEU A 64 1.49 6.00 -6.60
C LEU A 64 2.33 5.57 -5.39
N HIS A 65 2.55 4.27 -5.16
CA HIS A 65 3.18 3.75 -3.94
C HIS A 65 3.40 2.23 -4.03
N CYS A 66 4.32 1.69 -3.25
CA CYS A 66 4.38 0.25 -3.03
C CYS A 66 3.49 -0.14 -1.84
N ARG A 67 2.62 -1.15 -2.01
CA ARG A 67 1.98 -1.81 -0.87
C ARG A 67 2.95 -2.84 -0.30
N VAL A 68 3.23 -2.75 0.99
CA VAL A 68 4.09 -3.70 1.72
C VAL A 68 3.26 -4.43 2.77
N THR A 69 3.41 -5.75 2.89
CA THR A 69 2.76 -6.61 3.91
C THR A 69 3.81 -7.39 4.71
N ALA A 70 3.76 -7.29 6.04
CA ALA A 70 4.49 -8.13 6.99
C ALA A 70 3.53 -8.97 7.84
N TYR A 71 4.01 -10.11 8.33
CA TYR A 71 3.23 -11.16 8.97
C TYR A 71 3.80 -11.48 10.36
N PRO A 72 3.53 -10.65 11.39
CA PRO A 72 4.17 -10.80 12.71
C PRO A 72 3.80 -12.13 13.39
N SER A 73 4.70 -12.63 14.23
CA SER A 73 4.64 -13.94 14.91
C SER A 73 3.37 -14.16 15.75
N VAL A 74 2.80 -13.05 16.26
CA VAL A 74 1.53 -12.99 17.01
C VAL A 74 0.27 -13.27 16.16
N GLY A 75 0.41 -13.31 14.84
CA GLY A 75 -0.70 -13.41 13.89
C GLY A 75 -1.29 -12.07 13.46
N GLY A 76 -2.25 -12.14 12.53
CA GLY A 76 -2.72 -10.99 11.75
C GLY A 76 -1.69 -10.58 10.69
N ILE A 77 -1.79 -9.34 10.22
CA ILE A 77 -0.83 -8.71 9.29
C ILE A 77 -0.56 -7.27 9.71
N VAL A 78 0.61 -6.75 9.36
CA VAL A 78 0.85 -5.29 9.25
C VAL A 78 1.00 -4.99 7.78
N PHE A 79 0.24 -4.03 7.25
CA PHE A 79 0.44 -3.61 5.87
C PHE A 79 0.16 -2.12 5.70
N GLY A 80 0.76 -1.53 4.67
CA GLY A 80 0.60 -0.10 4.37
C GLY A 80 1.14 0.26 2.99
N TYR A 81 1.06 1.55 2.67
CA TYR A 81 1.44 2.12 1.38
C TYR A 81 2.62 3.07 1.54
N PHE A 82 3.71 2.80 0.84
CA PHE A 82 5.02 3.42 1.09
C PHE A 82 5.59 4.06 -0.18
N THR A 83 6.17 5.27 -0.02
CA THR A 83 6.95 5.93 -1.07
C THR A 83 8.33 5.29 -1.23
N ALA A 84 9.02 5.55 -2.35
CA ALA A 84 10.38 5.06 -2.57
C ALA A 84 11.39 5.49 -1.48
N VAL A 85 11.16 6.64 -0.83
CA VAL A 85 11.91 7.09 0.35
C VAL A 85 11.70 6.16 1.53
N GLN A 86 10.44 5.84 1.86
CA GLN A 86 10.11 4.95 2.97
C GLN A 86 10.60 3.51 2.70
N LEU A 87 10.56 3.02 1.46
CA LEU A 87 11.12 1.70 1.13
C LEU A 87 12.62 1.62 1.43
N LYS A 88 13.40 2.63 1.06
CA LYS A 88 14.84 2.72 1.42
C LYS A 88 15.05 2.73 2.94
N GLN A 89 14.20 3.45 3.68
CA GLN A 89 14.24 3.52 5.15
C GLN A 89 13.85 2.19 5.81
N LEU A 90 12.97 1.41 5.18
CA LEU A 90 12.60 0.03 5.56
C LEU A 90 13.59 -1.04 5.06
N HIS A 91 14.69 -0.65 4.40
CA HIS A 91 15.66 -1.54 3.74
C HIS A 91 15.05 -2.47 2.67
N LEU A 92 13.99 -2.02 2.00
CA LEU A 92 13.31 -2.71 0.90
C LEU A 92 13.70 -2.14 -0.47
N SER A 93 13.71 -2.99 -1.50
CA SER A 93 13.91 -2.56 -2.89
C SER A 93 12.74 -1.71 -3.37
N ASN A 94 13.05 -0.59 -4.03
CA ASN A 94 12.07 0.26 -4.72
C ASN A 94 11.92 -0.06 -6.22
N ILE A 95 12.47 -1.20 -6.66
CA ILE A 95 12.50 -1.65 -8.07
C ILE A 95 12.02 -3.09 -8.19
N GLU A 96 12.41 -3.97 -7.25
CA GLU A 96 12.17 -5.41 -7.30
C GLU A 96 11.15 -5.85 -6.25
N SER A 97 10.26 -6.79 -6.60
CA SER A 97 9.31 -7.36 -5.65
C SER A 97 9.98 -8.40 -4.74
N ALA A 98 9.73 -8.31 -3.44
CA ALA A 98 10.16 -9.26 -2.43
C ALA A 98 9.05 -10.25 -2.07
N THR A 99 9.43 -11.42 -1.58
CA THR A 99 8.55 -12.42 -0.96
C THR A 99 8.55 -12.30 0.57
N ARG A 100 7.63 -12.99 1.25
CA ARG A 100 7.59 -13.11 2.72
C ARG A 100 8.83 -13.88 3.23
N SER A 101 9.40 -13.44 4.35
CA SER A 101 10.42 -14.18 5.09
C SER A 101 9.85 -15.50 5.65
N GLN A 102 10.72 -16.49 5.83
CA GLN A 102 10.43 -17.71 6.58
C GLN A 102 10.97 -17.66 8.02
N ASP A 103 11.67 -16.58 8.38
CA ASP A 103 12.03 -16.23 9.76
C ASP A 103 11.05 -15.18 10.29
N ASP A 104 10.27 -15.57 11.30
CA ASP A 104 9.28 -14.70 11.96
C ASP A 104 9.95 -13.55 12.74
N SER A 105 11.23 -13.67 13.13
CA SER A 105 11.99 -12.57 13.73
C SER A 105 12.20 -11.42 12.74
N GLU A 106 12.39 -11.73 11.45
CA GLU A 106 12.50 -10.74 10.39
C GLU A 106 11.13 -10.15 10.00
N GLU A 107 10.05 -10.94 10.07
CA GLU A 107 8.69 -10.40 9.93
C GLU A 107 8.32 -9.46 11.09
N ASP A 108 8.65 -9.80 12.35
CA ASP A 108 8.39 -8.96 13.52
C ASP A 108 9.17 -7.64 13.48
N LYS A 109 10.45 -7.66 13.05
CA LYS A 109 11.26 -6.45 12.83
C LYS A 109 10.66 -5.58 11.74
N LEU A 110 10.30 -6.17 10.60
CA LEU A 110 9.70 -5.43 9.47
C LEU A 110 8.33 -4.86 9.85
N ALA A 111 7.48 -5.64 10.52
CA ALA A 111 6.18 -5.20 11.03
C ALA A 111 6.31 -3.99 11.95
N PHE A 112 7.25 -4.02 12.91
CA PHE A 112 7.51 -2.89 13.79
C PHE A 112 8.06 -1.66 13.05
N ALA A 113 8.99 -1.84 12.12
CA ALA A 113 9.52 -0.76 11.30
C ALA A 113 8.42 -0.12 10.43
N MET A 114 7.55 -0.93 9.80
CA MET A 114 6.40 -0.46 9.04
C MET A 114 5.42 0.36 9.89
N MET A 115 5.15 -0.07 11.14
CA MET A 115 4.35 0.72 12.08
C MET A 115 4.99 2.06 12.41
N ARG A 116 6.32 2.11 12.61
CA ARG A 116 7.06 3.37 12.79
C ARG A 116 7.10 4.25 11.53
N HIS A 117 6.62 3.76 10.39
CA HIS A 117 6.39 4.55 9.19
C HIS A 117 4.90 4.82 8.87
N GLY A 118 3.99 4.45 9.79
CA GLY A 118 2.56 4.80 9.74
C GLY A 118 1.61 3.67 9.34
N ALA A 119 2.09 2.43 9.18
CA ALA A 119 1.23 1.28 8.88
C ALA A 119 0.55 0.69 10.12
N HIS A 120 -0.63 0.10 9.92
CA HIS A 120 -1.46 -0.45 10.99
C HIS A 120 -1.44 -1.99 11.01
N TRP A 121 -1.68 -2.58 12.19
CA TRP A 121 -1.96 -4.00 12.33
C TRP A 121 -3.43 -4.29 12.07
N TRP A 122 -3.72 -5.40 11.41
CA TRP A 122 -5.06 -5.86 11.06
C TRP A 122 -5.20 -7.36 11.36
N PRO A 123 -6.37 -7.85 11.82
CA PRO A 123 -6.58 -9.27 12.07
C PRO A 123 -6.53 -10.11 10.79
N SER A 124 -6.90 -9.54 9.63
CA SER A 124 -6.66 -10.14 8.30
C SER A 124 -6.77 -9.11 7.18
N ARG A 125 -6.27 -9.44 5.98
CA ARG A 125 -6.49 -8.64 4.76
C ARG A 125 -7.97 -8.55 4.38
N LYS A 126 -8.77 -9.59 4.63
CA LYS A 126 -10.21 -9.58 4.36
C LYS A 126 -10.93 -8.56 5.24
N PHE A 127 -10.59 -8.49 6.53
CA PHE A 127 -11.18 -7.56 7.48
C PHE A 127 -10.92 -6.10 7.08
N TYR A 128 -9.67 -5.76 6.71
CA TYR A 128 -9.38 -4.44 6.15
C TYR A 128 -10.23 -4.13 4.91
N LEU A 129 -10.24 -5.05 3.93
CA LEU A 129 -10.92 -4.81 2.66
C LEU A 129 -12.41 -4.58 2.84
N HIS A 130 -13.07 -5.36 3.70
CA HIS A 130 -14.48 -5.19 4.04
C HIS A 130 -14.79 -3.77 4.54
N HIS A 131 -14.12 -3.28 5.59
CA HIS A 131 -14.39 -1.91 6.08
C HIS A 131 -13.93 -0.81 5.10
N TYR A 132 -12.88 -1.05 4.32
CA TYR A 132 -12.44 -0.12 3.27
C TYR A 132 -13.43 -0.03 2.11
N GLU A 133 -14.05 -1.13 1.71
CA GLU A 133 -15.14 -1.20 0.71
C GLU A 133 -16.41 -0.52 1.25
N GLN A 134 -16.78 -0.74 2.52
CA GLN A 134 -17.87 -0.02 3.20
C GLN A 134 -17.65 1.51 3.15
N MET A 135 -16.43 1.96 3.45
CA MET A 135 -16.05 3.38 3.49
C MET A 135 -15.93 4.03 2.11
N THR A 136 -15.38 3.34 1.10
CA THR A 136 -15.06 3.94 -0.21
C THR A 136 -16.00 3.59 -1.37
N GLU A 137 -16.74 2.49 -1.29
CA GLU A 137 -17.75 2.13 -2.30
C GLU A 137 -19.18 2.46 -1.85
N LYS A 138 -19.47 2.31 -0.55
CA LYS A 138 -20.79 2.65 0.03
C LYS A 138 -20.83 4.01 0.74
N MET A 139 -19.70 4.71 0.84
CA MET A 139 -19.57 6.04 1.46
C MET A 139 -20.04 6.11 2.93
N ILE A 140 -19.93 4.99 3.66
CA ILE A 140 -20.21 4.95 5.11
C ILE A 140 -19.09 5.75 5.82
N PRO A 141 -19.41 6.71 6.71
CA PRO A 141 -18.40 7.48 7.41
C PRO A 141 -17.87 6.67 8.58
N TYR A 142 -16.56 6.47 8.64
CA TYR A 142 -15.96 5.78 9.79
C TYR A 142 -15.37 6.76 10.80
N ASP A 143 -14.80 7.88 10.36
CA ASP A 143 -14.15 8.86 11.21
C ASP A 143 -13.17 8.19 12.20
N PHE A 144 -13.33 8.38 13.52
CA PHE A 144 -12.45 7.78 14.53
C PHE A 144 -12.50 6.24 14.61
N HIS A 145 -13.49 5.58 13.97
CA HIS A 145 -13.56 4.11 13.95
C HIS A 145 -12.47 3.50 13.05
N PHE A 146 -12.10 4.17 11.95
CA PHE A 146 -11.01 3.73 11.07
C PHE A 146 -9.67 4.32 11.54
N PRO A 147 -8.56 3.56 11.49
CA PRO A 147 -7.26 4.10 11.82
C PRO A 147 -6.82 5.18 10.82
N PRO A 148 -6.33 6.36 11.29
CA PRO A 148 -6.03 7.48 10.41
C PRO A 148 -4.75 7.28 9.57
N ARG A 149 -4.62 8.09 8.53
CA ARG A 149 -3.46 8.12 7.62
C ARG A 149 -2.24 8.79 8.25
N ILE A 150 -1.59 8.09 9.16
CA ILE A 150 -0.36 8.55 9.81
C ILE A 150 0.79 8.57 8.77
N ASN A 151 1.38 9.75 8.57
CA ASN A 151 2.44 10.00 7.62
C ASN A 151 3.68 10.57 8.31
N ILE A 152 4.73 9.76 8.32
CA ILE A 152 5.93 9.98 9.13
C ILE A 152 7.12 10.33 8.24
N GLY A 153 7.95 11.28 8.68
CA GLY A 153 9.21 11.67 8.05
C GLY A 153 10.35 11.73 9.06
N TYR A 154 11.39 10.95 8.81
CA TYR A 154 12.64 10.96 9.57
C TYR A 154 13.72 11.72 8.79
N PRO A 155 14.32 12.78 9.38
CA PRO A 155 15.37 13.55 8.73
C PRO A 155 16.72 12.80 8.75
N SER A 156 17.60 13.10 7.80
CA SER A 156 18.93 12.48 7.67
C SER A 156 19.85 12.74 8.87
N SER A 157 19.56 13.82 9.62
CA SER A 157 20.24 14.17 10.87
C SER A 157 20.02 13.17 12.01
N GLY A 158 19.04 12.27 11.89
CA GLY A 158 18.65 11.31 12.92
C GLY A 158 18.02 11.94 14.17
N LYS A 159 17.62 13.22 14.12
CA LYS A 159 17.07 13.96 15.27
C LYS A 159 15.58 14.25 15.08
N GLY A 160 14.76 13.69 15.94
CA GLY A 160 13.32 13.88 15.93
C GLY A 160 12.62 13.34 14.69
N VAL A 161 11.34 13.67 14.58
CA VAL A 161 10.44 13.15 13.55
C VAL A 161 9.34 14.16 13.24
N TRP A 162 8.93 14.22 11.97
CA TRP A 162 7.75 14.94 11.53
C TRP A 162 6.58 13.97 11.34
N VAL A 163 5.45 14.26 11.98
CA VAL A 163 4.24 13.43 11.92
C VAL A 163 3.06 14.27 11.46
N PHE A 164 2.39 13.80 10.40
CA PHE A 164 1.16 14.36 9.87
C PHE A 164 0.08 13.27 9.87
N LYS A 165 -1.17 13.60 10.19
CA LYS A 165 -2.28 12.65 10.10
C LYS A 165 -3.57 13.36 9.70
N PHE A 166 -4.39 12.63 8.96
CA PHE A 166 -5.68 13.03 8.40
C PHE A 166 -6.58 11.80 8.33
N SER A 167 -7.89 11.97 8.14
CA SER A 167 -8.80 10.82 8.04
C SER A 167 -8.48 9.95 6.81
N GLU A 168 -8.85 8.67 6.90
CA GLU A 168 -8.91 7.76 5.75
C GLU A 168 -10.17 8.01 4.90
N ASP A 169 -11.24 8.59 5.49
CA ASP A 169 -12.47 8.96 4.79
C ASP A 169 -12.15 9.89 3.60
N SER A 170 -12.73 9.58 2.43
CA SER A 170 -12.39 10.27 1.17
C SER A 170 -13.47 11.24 0.68
N THR A 171 -14.70 11.12 1.20
CA THR A 171 -15.84 11.98 0.89
C THR A 171 -16.15 12.93 2.04
N GLY A 172 -16.16 14.23 1.75
CA GLY A 172 -16.89 15.17 2.58
C GLY A 172 -18.38 14.97 2.36
N TRP A 173 -19.12 14.83 3.46
CA TRP A 173 -20.55 15.14 3.50
C TRP A 173 -20.76 16.58 3.03
N ASP A 174 -21.93 16.89 2.47
CA ASP A 174 -22.23 18.26 2.05
C ASP A 174 -22.01 19.22 3.23
N GLN A 175 -21.08 20.16 3.05
CA GLN A 175 -20.36 20.82 4.15
C GLN A 175 -21.22 21.74 5.04
N GLU A 176 -22.51 21.82 4.75
CA GLU A 176 -23.45 22.67 5.46
C GLU A 176 -23.89 22.04 6.79
N GLU A 177 -24.06 20.71 6.90
CA GLU A 177 -24.81 20.13 8.04
C GLU A 177 -24.09 19.06 8.93
N TRP A 178 -23.80 19.51 10.16
CA TRP A 178 -23.79 18.80 11.45
C TRP A 178 -22.66 17.82 11.82
N ILE A 179 -22.11 16.96 10.94
CA ILE A 179 -20.97 16.08 11.31
C ILE A 179 -19.65 16.57 10.69
N LYS A 180 -18.74 17.06 11.54
CA LYS A 180 -17.33 17.29 11.17
C LYS A 180 -16.50 16.06 11.56
N PRO A 181 -15.63 15.55 10.68
CA PRO A 181 -14.71 14.48 11.06
C PRO A 181 -13.72 14.98 12.14
N TYR A 182 -13.32 14.07 13.01
CA TYR A 182 -12.35 14.24 14.10
C TYR A 182 -10.96 14.66 13.60
N LEU A 183 -10.64 14.36 12.34
CA LEU A 183 -9.43 14.82 11.65
C LEU A 183 -9.77 15.46 10.30
N ASP A 184 -8.93 16.38 9.85
CA ASP A 184 -9.00 16.92 8.48
C ASP A 184 -9.00 15.80 7.44
N LEU A 185 -9.70 16.02 6.31
CA LEU A 185 -9.65 15.15 5.14
C LEU A 185 -8.27 15.24 4.45
N ILE A 186 -7.97 14.28 3.58
CA ILE A 186 -6.74 14.28 2.77
C ILE A 186 -6.49 15.64 2.06
N PRO A 187 -5.34 16.30 2.27
CA PRO A 187 -5.06 17.58 1.62
C PRO A 187 -4.99 17.48 0.10
N ARG A 188 -5.43 18.54 -0.59
CA ARG A 188 -5.24 18.67 -2.05
C ARG A 188 -3.75 18.57 -2.42
N ASP A 189 -3.50 17.89 -3.52
CA ASP A 189 -2.18 17.51 -4.03
C ASP A 189 -1.33 16.63 -3.11
N TRP A 190 -1.86 16.06 -2.01
CA TRP A 190 -1.08 15.25 -1.05
C TRP A 190 -0.22 14.19 -1.75
N HIS A 191 -0.86 13.27 -2.49
CA HIS A 191 -0.16 12.20 -3.21
C HIS A 191 0.83 12.76 -4.25
N GLY A 192 0.47 13.83 -4.96
CA GLY A 192 1.34 14.46 -5.95
C GLY A 192 2.59 15.10 -5.35
N LYS A 193 2.51 15.65 -4.14
CA LYS A 193 3.66 16.28 -3.46
C LYS A 193 4.51 15.26 -2.70
N ILE A 194 3.91 14.37 -1.90
CA ILE A 194 4.66 13.43 -1.05
C ILE A 194 5.45 12.39 -1.86
N ASN A 195 4.98 12.04 -3.06
CA ASN A 195 5.63 11.07 -3.95
C ASN A 195 6.82 11.67 -4.72
N MET A 196 6.94 12.99 -4.78
CA MET A 196 8.06 13.68 -5.45
C MET A 196 9.30 13.85 -4.58
N ALA A 197 9.24 13.45 -3.30
CA ALA A 197 10.40 13.42 -2.41
C ALA A 197 11.42 12.36 -2.87
N LEU A 198 12.68 12.77 -3.06
CA LEU A 198 13.79 11.91 -3.47
C LEU A 198 14.49 11.26 -2.26
N ASP A 199 14.45 11.96 -1.10
CA ASP A 199 15.04 11.55 0.18
C ASP A 199 14.15 11.88 1.41
N GLY A 200 14.69 11.59 2.60
CA GLY A 200 13.99 11.78 3.87
C GLY A 200 13.84 13.23 4.33
N ASP A 201 14.76 14.13 3.95
CA ASP A 201 14.72 15.54 4.34
C ASP A 201 13.73 16.31 3.45
N GLU A 202 13.70 16.04 2.14
CA GLU A 202 12.64 16.54 1.27
C GLU A 202 11.26 16.09 1.74
N ARG A 203 11.12 14.82 2.14
CA ARG A 203 9.88 14.30 2.74
C ARG A 203 9.50 15.05 4.02
N CYS A 204 10.47 15.38 4.88
CA CYS A 204 10.23 16.18 6.09
C CYS A 204 9.77 17.61 5.76
N GLU A 205 10.40 18.30 4.80
CA GLU A 205 9.97 19.64 4.39
C GLU A 205 8.59 19.64 3.69
N ILE A 206 8.23 18.58 2.97
CA ILE A 206 6.87 18.42 2.43
C ILE A 206 5.85 18.23 3.57
N LEU A 207 6.12 17.34 4.52
CA LEU A 207 5.26 17.13 5.71
C LEU A 207 5.05 18.43 6.49
N LYS A 208 6.13 19.13 6.82
CA LYS A 208 6.14 20.43 7.49
C LYS A 208 5.31 21.49 6.74
N ARG A 209 5.34 21.52 5.41
CA ARG A 209 4.49 22.41 4.58
C ARG A 209 3.00 22.06 4.60
N PHE A 210 2.65 20.82 4.92
CA PHE A 210 1.26 20.39 5.18
C PHE A 210 0.82 20.59 6.64
N GLY A 211 1.67 21.15 7.52
CA GLY A 211 1.35 21.36 8.92
C GLY A 211 1.67 20.18 9.85
N ALA A 212 2.56 19.27 9.42
CA ALA A 212 3.06 18.21 10.29
C ALA A 212 3.63 18.75 11.61
N ARG A 213 3.39 18.02 12.70
CA ARG A 213 3.97 18.31 14.01
C ARG A 213 5.36 17.69 14.12
N PHE A 214 6.32 18.46 14.61
CA PHE A 214 7.64 17.96 14.99
C PHE A 214 7.61 17.40 16.42
N TYR A 215 8.36 16.32 16.64
CA TYR A 215 8.66 15.73 17.94
C TYR A 215 10.17 15.52 18.05
N GLU A 216 10.78 15.88 19.18
CA GLU A 216 12.24 15.75 19.39
C GLU A 216 12.69 14.27 19.47
N GLU A 217 11.81 13.41 19.97
CA GLU A 217 11.96 11.95 20.02
C GLU A 217 10.68 11.31 19.47
N ALA A 218 10.77 10.23 18.70
CA ALA A 218 9.60 9.59 18.09
C ALA A 218 8.67 8.98 19.15
N GLU A 219 9.23 8.55 20.27
CA GLU A 219 8.59 7.99 21.45
C GLU A 219 7.76 9.03 22.24
N ALA A 220 7.82 10.31 21.87
CA ALA A 220 6.94 11.37 22.37
C ALA A 220 5.68 11.58 21.52
N CYS A 221 5.50 10.84 20.43
CA CYS A 221 4.31 10.86 19.59
C CYS A 221 3.45 9.61 19.85
N ASP A 222 2.24 9.80 20.39
CA ASP A 222 1.34 8.68 20.74
C ASP A 222 0.82 7.91 19.53
N ASP A 223 0.94 8.45 18.31
CA ASP A 223 0.66 7.76 17.05
C ASP A 223 1.76 6.73 16.70
N ILE A 224 3.00 6.90 17.19
CA ILE A 224 4.14 6.02 16.89
C ILE A 224 4.28 4.97 18.00
N PRO A 225 4.24 3.65 17.71
CA PRO A 225 4.46 2.64 18.72
C PRO A 225 5.94 2.48 19.09
N LYS A 226 6.19 2.27 20.38
CA LYS A 226 7.52 2.08 21.00
C LYS A 226 7.92 0.60 21.00
N THR A 227 6.94 -0.31 20.85
CA THR A 227 7.15 -1.76 20.65
C THR A 227 6.15 -2.34 19.66
N LEU A 228 6.47 -3.48 19.04
CA LEU A 228 5.55 -4.24 18.19
C LEU A 228 4.22 -4.56 18.92
N LYS A 229 4.31 -5.00 20.18
CA LYS A 229 3.14 -5.32 21.03
C LYS A 229 2.20 -4.12 21.20
N GLU A 230 2.75 -2.92 21.37
CA GLU A 230 1.97 -1.68 21.49
C GLU A 230 1.26 -1.33 20.17
N GLY A 231 1.92 -1.45 19.02
CA GLY A 231 1.32 -1.21 17.72
C GLY A 231 0.20 -2.22 17.39
N ILE A 232 0.38 -3.49 17.77
CA ILE A 232 -0.69 -4.51 17.68
C ILE A 232 -1.86 -4.13 18.60
N GLN A 233 -1.61 -3.63 19.81
CA GLN A 233 -2.67 -3.22 20.73
C GLN A 233 -3.45 -2.00 20.19
N LYS A 234 -2.79 -1.05 19.53
CA LYS A 234 -3.45 0.05 18.79
C LYS A 234 -4.32 -0.50 17.65
N GLY A 235 -3.80 -1.42 16.84
CA GLY A 235 -4.57 -2.10 15.79
C GLY A 235 -5.79 -2.86 16.34
N LYS A 236 -5.68 -3.48 17.51
CA LYS A 236 -6.80 -4.16 18.20
C LYS A 236 -7.85 -3.22 18.75
N ARG A 237 -7.49 -1.98 19.16
CA ARG A 237 -8.48 -0.93 19.49
C ARG A 237 -9.31 -0.59 18.26
N TYR A 238 -8.67 -0.43 17.10
CA TYR A 238 -9.40 -0.19 15.85
C TYR A 238 -10.22 -1.40 15.40
N GLN A 239 -9.71 -2.64 15.52
CA GLN A 239 -10.52 -3.84 15.29
C GLN A 239 -11.84 -3.79 16.08
N ALA A 240 -11.78 -3.52 17.39
CA ALA A 240 -12.99 -3.46 18.24
C ALA A 240 -13.91 -2.26 17.96
N LEU A 241 -13.43 -1.20 17.30
CA LEU A 241 -14.27 -0.09 16.81
C LEU A 241 -14.93 -0.44 15.47
N LEU A 242 -14.20 -1.11 14.59
CA LEU A 242 -14.68 -1.56 13.29
C LEU A 242 -15.68 -2.71 13.41
N GLU A 243 -15.50 -3.61 14.39
CA GLU A 243 -16.48 -4.66 14.74
C GLU A 243 -17.81 -4.10 15.25
N LYS A 244 -17.87 -2.84 15.72
CA LYS A 244 -19.16 -2.15 15.96
C LYS A 244 -19.84 -1.63 14.69
N MET A 245 -19.07 -1.30 13.66
CA MET A 245 -19.59 -0.81 12.38
C MET A 245 -20.18 -1.95 11.51
N ASP A 246 -20.13 -3.19 12.01
CA ASP A 246 -20.82 -4.37 11.49
C ASP A 246 -22.10 -4.73 12.27
N ASP A 247 -22.47 -3.94 13.30
CA ASP A 247 -23.73 -4.06 14.04
C ASP A 247 -24.73 -3.03 13.49
N ASP A 248 -25.86 -3.51 12.95
CA ASP A 248 -26.82 -2.66 12.23
C ASP A 248 -27.45 -1.59 13.15
N ASP A 249 -27.81 -1.94 14.39
CA ASP A 249 -28.39 -1.02 15.38
C ASP A 249 -27.38 0.10 15.76
N TYR A 250 -26.10 -0.24 15.92
CA TYR A 250 -25.04 0.76 16.17
C TYR A 250 -24.79 1.64 14.95
N LEU A 251 -24.76 1.06 13.74
CA LEU A 251 -24.50 1.78 12.50
C LEU A 251 -25.60 2.79 12.18
N ASP A 252 -26.87 2.40 12.28
CA ASP A 252 -28.01 3.29 12.08
C ASP A 252 -27.99 4.45 13.10
N ASN A 253 -27.74 4.16 14.38
CA ASN A 253 -27.62 5.21 15.41
C ASN A 253 -26.42 6.16 15.17
N TRP A 254 -25.29 5.65 14.69
CA TRP A 254 -24.13 6.47 14.31
C TRP A 254 -24.45 7.38 13.12
N LEU A 255 -25.16 6.86 12.10
CA LEU A 255 -25.57 7.63 10.91
C LEU A 255 -26.65 8.68 11.22
N GLU A 256 -27.62 8.38 12.09
CA GLU A 256 -28.69 9.31 12.46
C GLU A 256 -28.22 10.41 13.43
N HIS A 257 -27.37 10.09 14.41
CA HIS A 257 -27.09 10.98 15.54
C HIS A 257 -25.62 11.42 15.66
N GLY A 258 -24.67 10.75 15.00
CA GLY A 258 -23.23 11.00 15.19
C GLY A 258 -22.73 10.71 16.61
N ILE A 259 -23.50 9.97 17.43
CA ILE A 259 -23.17 9.71 18.82
C ILE A 259 -22.27 8.49 18.92
N ALA A 260 -20.98 8.74 19.14
CA ALA A 260 -20.10 7.74 19.72
C ALA A 260 -20.54 7.45 21.16
N ASP A 261 -21.01 6.23 21.44
CA ASP A 261 -21.21 5.75 22.82
C ASP A 261 -19.93 5.98 23.62
N ASN A 262 -20.02 6.79 24.68
CA ASN A 262 -18.90 7.33 25.46
C ASN A 262 -17.74 6.32 25.62
N VAL A 263 -16.74 6.40 24.74
CA VAL A 263 -15.58 5.52 24.76
C VAL A 263 -14.69 5.95 25.92
N VAL A 264 -14.91 5.32 27.07
CA VAL A 264 -14.15 5.57 28.30
C VAL A 264 -12.66 5.37 28.01
N GLU A 265 -11.88 6.43 28.13
CA GLU A 265 -10.43 6.35 28.03
C GLU A 265 -9.86 5.65 29.28
N SER A 266 -9.19 4.52 29.07
CA SER A 266 -8.57 3.67 30.12
C SER A 266 -7.28 3.03 29.63
#